data_AF-A0A2P8CZQ0-F1
#
_entry.id   AF-A0A2P8CZQ0-F1
#
_cell.length_a   1.000
_cell.length_b   1.000
_cell.length_c   1.000
_cell.angle_alpha   90.00
_cell.angle_beta   90.00
_cell.angle_gamma   90.00
#
_symmetry.space_group_name_H-M   'P 1'
#
loop_
_entity.id
_entity.type
_entity.pdbx_description
1 polymer ?
#
loop_
_entity_poly.entity_id
_entity_poly.type
_entity_poly.pdbx_seq_one_letter_code
_entity_poly.pdbx_strand_id
1 'polypeptide(L)' 'MIVIIFLLSASLLVALFFLGAYLWSVCSGQFDDDYAPAHRIFFEDSNNNDTAHNNEK' A
#
# COMPACT_ATOMS: atom_id res chain seq x y z
N MET A 1 7.05 -6.13 -43.36
CA MET A 1 8.31 -6.02 -42.57
C MET A 1 8.29 -4.84 -41.60
N ILE A 2 8.10 -3.60 -42.07
CA ILE A 2 7.98 -2.39 -41.22
C ILE A 2 6.93 -2.51 -40.11
N VAL A 3 5.75 -3.04 -40.42
CA VAL A 3 4.64 -3.19 -39.46
C VAL A 3 5.02 -4.12 -38.30
N ILE A 4 5.74 -5.21 -38.58
CA ILE A 4 6.17 -6.17 -37.55
C ILE A 4 7.19 -5.51 -36.61
N ILE A 5 8.14 -4.76 -37.17
CA ILE A 5 9.16 -4.05 -36.39
C ILE A 5 8.50 -2.98 -35.51
N PHE A 6 7.50 -2.26 -36.04
CA PHE A 6 6.74 -1.27 -35.28
C PHE A 6 5.91 -1.88 -34.15
N LEU A 7 5.21 -2.99 -34.40
CA LEU A 7 4.42 -3.68 -33.37
C LEU A 7 5.31 -4.27 -32.28
N LEU A 8 6.48 -4.83 -32.65
CA LEU A 8 7.44 -5.40 -31.72
C LEU A 8 8.05 -4.33 -30.81
N SER A 9 8.43 -3.18 -31.37
CA SER A 9 8.95 -2.07 -30.57
C SER A 9 7.87 -1.45 -29.69
N ALA A 10 6.65 -1.27 -30.20
CA ALA A 10 5.52 -0.78 -29.42
C ALA A 10 5.20 -1.71 -28.24
N SER A 11 5.13 -3.03 -28.45
CA SER A 11 4.86 -4.00 -27.36
C SER A 11 5.97 -4.00 -26.32
N LEU A 12 7.24 -3.93 -26.77
CA LEU A 12 8.39 -3.89 -25.86
C LEU A 12 8.39 -2.62 -25.02
N LEU A 13 8.05 -1.48 -25.62
CA LEU A 13 8.02 -0.18 -24.95
C LEU A 13 6.92 -0.14 -23.89
N VAL A 14 5.74 -0.69 -24.18
CA VAL A 14 4.66 -0.86 -23.21
C VAL A 14 5.10 -1.79 -22.07
N ALA A 15 5.74 -2.92 -22.36
CA ALA A 15 6.22 -3.84 -21.33
C ALA A 15 7.27 -3.19 -20.41
N LEU A 16 8.23 -2.46 -20.97
CA LEU A 16 9.25 -1.74 -20.18
C LEU A 16 8.66 -0.60 -19.37
N PHE A 17 7.66 0.10 -19.90
CA PHE A 17 6.94 1.15 -19.17
C PHE A 17 6.26 0.60 -17.92
N PHE A 18 5.48 -0.49 -18.07
CA PHE A 18 4.82 -1.13 -16.93
C PHE A 18 5.82 -1.73 -15.94
N LEU A 19 6.89 -2.34 -16.43
CA LEU A 19 7.95 -2.88 -15.57
C LEU A 19 8.66 -1.78 -14.77
N GLY A 20 8.97 -0.65 -15.40
CA GLY A 20 9.58 0.50 -14.73
C GLY A 20 8.65 1.12 -13.68
N ALA A 21 7.37 1.30 -14.03
CA ALA A 21 6.36 1.77 -13.09
C ALA A 21 6.17 0.80 -11.90
N TYR A 22 6.17 -0.51 -12.16
CA TYR A 22 6.09 -1.53 -11.12
C TYR A 22 7.28 -1.46 -10.16
N LEU A 23 8.51 -1.42 -10.68
CA LEU A 23 9.71 -1.32 -9.84
C LEU A 23 9.72 -0.03 -9.02
N TRP A 24 9.31 1.10 -9.62
CA TRP A 24 9.16 2.36 -8.89
C TRP A 24 8.12 2.26 -7.78
N SER A 25 6.95 1.67 -8.05
CA SER A 25 5.89 1.47 -7.06
C SER A 25 6.35 0.61 -5.87
N VAL A 26 7.10 -0.47 -6.13
CA VAL A 26 7.65 -1.35 -5.10
C VAL A 26 8.69 -0.63 -4.26
N CYS A 27 9.59 0.13 -4.89
CA CYS A 27 10.60 0.92 -4.16
C CYS A 27 10.01 2.14 -3.42
N SER A 28 8.89 2.68 -3.88
CA SER A 28 8.23 3.84 -3.27
C SER A 28 7.52 3.53 -1.94
N GLY A 29 7.60 2.29 -1.45
CA GLY A 29 7.06 1.94 -0.13
C GLY A 29 5.54 2.05 -0.06
N GLN A 30 4.81 1.84 -1.16
CA GLN A 30 3.34 1.87 -1.17
C GLN A 30 2.70 0.80 -0.24
N PHE A 31 3.51 -0.11 0.30
CA PHE A 31 3.14 -1.15 1.27
C PHE A 31 3.38 -0.74 2.74
N ASP A 32 3.75 0.51 3.01
CA ASP A 32 4.03 0.97 4.39
C ASP A 32 2.74 1.22 5.22
N ASP A 33 1.56 1.08 4.59
CA ASP A 33 0.25 1.20 5.24
C ASP A 33 -0.27 -0.16 5.80
N ASP A 34 0.65 -1.07 6.16
CA ASP A 34 0.37 -2.40 6.72
C ASP A 34 -0.01 -2.37 8.22
N TYR A 35 -0.02 -1.20 8.87
CA TYR A 35 -0.51 -1.08 10.25
C TYR A 35 -2.03 -1.08 10.29
N ALA A 36 -2.60 -2.28 10.21
CA ALA A 36 -4.03 -2.50 10.28
C ALA A 36 -4.63 -1.93 11.59
N PRO A 37 -5.79 -1.25 11.53
CA PRO A 37 -6.48 -0.72 12.71
C PRO A 37 -6.91 -1.81 13.70
N ALA A 38 -6.91 -3.08 13.28
CA ALA A 38 -7.22 -4.22 14.14
C ALA A 38 -6.26 -4.36 15.35
N HIS A 39 -4.96 -4.07 15.18
CA HIS A 39 -4.01 -4.11 16.31
C HIS A 39 -4.36 -3.04 17.36
N ARG A 40 -4.83 -1.89 16.90
CA ARG A 40 -5.24 -0.80 17.79
C ARG A 40 -6.47 -1.17 18.62
N ILE A 41 -7.49 -1.75 17.97
CA ILE A 41 -8.80 -1.98 18.59
C ILE A 41 -8.76 -3.13 19.62
N PHE A 42 -8.00 -4.21 19.39
CA PHE A 42 -7.92 -5.31 20.36
C PHE A 42 -7.06 -5.00 21.60
N PHE A 43 -6.06 -4.13 21.48
CA PHE A 43 -5.12 -3.84 22.56
C PHE A 43 -5.36 -2.50 23.28
N GLU A 44 -6.06 -1.53 22.67
CA GLU A 44 -6.41 -0.25 23.34
C GLU A 44 -7.69 -0.31 24.19
N ASP A 45 -8.60 -1.28 23.98
CA ASP A 45 -9.85 -1.39 24.75
C ASP A 45 -9.63 -1.90 26.19
N SER A 46 -8.48 -2.51 26.46
CA SER A 46 -8.13 -3.02 27.80
C SER A 46 -7.65 -1.94 28.78
N ASN A 47 -7.34 -0.72 28.32
CA ASN A 47 -6.68 0.29 29.17
C ASN A 47 -7.55 1.54 29.48
N ASN A 48 -8.78 1.61 28.97
CA ASN A 48 -9.65 2.80 29.13
C ASN A 48 -10.82 2.61 30.12
N ASN A 49 -10.97 1.44 30.74
CA ASN A 49 -12.08 1.17 31.66
C ASN A 49 -11.78 1.51 33.14
N ASP A 50 -10.56 1.92 33.49
CA ASP A 50 -10.16 2.19 34.89
C ASP A 50 -10.17 3.68 35.29
N THR A 51 -10.42 4.63 34.38
CA THR A 51 -10.38 6.08 34.70
C THR A 51 -11.73 6.81 34.65
N ALA A 52 -12.83 6.15 34.28
CA ALA A 52 -14.15 6.78 34.18
C ALA A 52 -15.07 6.55 35.41
N HIS A 53 -14.54 6.07 36.54
CA HIS A 53 -15.31 5.90 37.78
C HIS A 53 -14.71 6.64 38.99
N ASN A 54 -14.27 7.88 38.77
CA ASN A 54 -14.06 8.84 39.85
C ASN A 54 -14.33 10.21 39.26
N ASN A 55 -15.49 10.79 39.57
CA ASN A 55 -15.89 12.21 39.49
C ASN A 55 -17.35 12.34 39.02
N GLU A 56 -18.28 11.80 39.80
CA GLU A 56 -19.60 12.42 39.92
C GLU A 56 -20.00 12.38 41.40
N LYS A 57 -19.67 13.46 42.10
CA LYS A 57 -20.20 13.83 43.41
C LYS A 57 -20.71 15.26 43.29
#